data_AF-L1I670-F1
#
_entry.id   AF-L1I670-F1
#
_cell.length_a   1.000
_cell.length_b   1.000
_cell.length_c   1.000
_cell.angle_alpha   90.00
_cell.angle_beta   90.00
_cell.angle_gamma   90.00
#
_symmetry.space_group_name_H-M   'P 1'
#
loop_
_entity.id
_entity.type
_entity.pdbx_description
1 polymer ?
#
loop_
_entity_poly.entity_id
_entity_poly.type
_entity_poly.pdbx_seq_one_letter_code
_entity_poly.pdbx_strand_id
1 'polypeptide(L)' 'WNAAVDEQAMHRLHRIGQTRPVSIIRYMWQGTVEQKIMEMQEKKDWLGKAPMMRMEADELLEMRLRLFRTLFVR' A
#
# COMPACT_ATOMS: atom_id res chain seq x y z
N TRP A 1 0.10 -0.36 -8.38
CA TRP A 1 -0.28 -0.72 -7.01
C TRP A 1 -0.34 0.55 -6.17
N ASN A 2 -1.48 1.25 -6.24
CA ASN A 2 -1.75 2.42 -5.42
C ASN A 2 -2.88 2.03 -4.46
N ALA A 3 -2.58 1.84 -3.18
CA ALA A 3 -3.55 1.46 -2.16
C ALA A 3 -4.80 2.37 -2.17
N ALA A 4 -4.61 3.66 -2.40
CA ALA A 4 -5.71 4.63 -2.42
C ALA A 4 -6.72 4.38 -3.55
N VAL A 5 -6.27 3.83 -4.69
CA VAL A 5 -7.17 3.47 -5.81
C VAL A 5 -8.00 2.25 -5.44
N ASP A 6 -7.39 1.26 -4.80
CA ASP A 6 -8.08 0.06 -4.32
C ASP A 6 -9.11 0.44 -3.24
N GLU A 7 -8.71 1.25 -2.25
CA GLU A 7 -9.63 1.76 -1.21
C GLU A 7 -10.78 2.57 -1.82
N GLN A 8 -10.49 3.44 -2.79
CA GLN A 8 -11.53 4.18 -3.49
C GLN A 8 -12.52 3.25 -4.20
N ALA A 9 -12.04 2.14 -4.79
CA ALA A 9 -12.91 1.13 -5.38
C ALA A 9 -13.76 0.41 -4.32
N MET A 10 -13.19 0.06 -3.17
CA MET A 10 -13.92 -0.56 -2.04
C MET A 10 -15.00 0.36 -1.48
N HIS A 11 -14.72 1.67 -1.36
CA HIS A 11 -15.69 2.67 -0.89
C HIS A 11 -16.90 2.82 -1.83
N ARG A 12 -16.81 2.44 -3.11
CA ARG A 12 -17.97 2.41 -4.00
C ARG A 12 -18.99 1.34 -3.61
N LEU A 13 -18.53 0.24 -3.01
CA LEU A 13 -19.36 -0.87 -2.57
C LEU A 13 -19.87 -0.68 -1.13
N HIS A 14 -18.99 -0.17 -0.25
CA HIS A 14 -19.31 0.18 1.14
C HIS A 14 -19.89 1.59 1.25
N ARG A 15 -21.16 1.75 0.86
CA ARG A 15 -21.86 3.05 0.90
C ARG A 15 -23.10 3.01 1.82
N ILE A 16 -23.47 4.17 2.37
CA ILE A 16 -24.70 4.36 3.13
C ILE A 16 -25.90 3.89 2.29
N GLY A 17 -26.75 3.04 2.88
CA GLY A 17 -27.90 2.42 2.21
C GLY A 17 -27.62 1.02 1.66
N GLN A 18 -26.39 0.52 1.75
CA GLN A 18 -26.10 -0.89 1.51
C GLN A 18 -26.70 -1.75 2.64
N THR A 19 -27.49 -2.76 2.27
CA THR A 19 -28.19 -3.66 3.21
C THR A 19 -27.59 -5.06 3.25
N ARG A 20 -26.76 -5.41 2.26
CA ARG A 20 -26.13 -6.72 2.15
C ARG A 20 -24.68 -6.67 2.63
N PRO A 21 -24.17 -7.74 3.27
CA PRO A 21 -22.77 -7.82 3.63
C PRO A 21 -21.90 -7.80 2.36
N VAL A 22 -20.85 -7.00 2.39
CA VAL A 22 -19.86 -6.88 1.31
C VAL A 22 -18.58 -7.57 1.77
N SER A 23 -18.11 -8.53 0.98
CA SER A 23 -16.84 -9.24 1.20
C SER A 23 -15.87 -8.89 0.08
N ILE A 24 -14.65 -8.51 0.44
CA ILE A 24 -13.58 -8.20 -0.51
C ILE A 24 -12.50 -9.26 -0.33
N ILE A 25 -12.21 -9.98 -1.42
CA ILE A 25 -11.19 -11.04 -1.44
C ILE A 25 -10.09 -10.58 -2.38
N ARG A 26 -8.86 -10.52 -1.86
CA ARG A 26 -7.66 -10.22 -2.64
C ARG A 26 -6.87 -11.51 -2.82
N TYR A 27 -6.68 -11.92 -4.07
CA TYR A 27 -5.81 -13.04 -4.42
C TYR A 27 -4.36 -12.54 -4.56
N MET A 28 -3.43 -13.36 -4.11
CA MET A 28 -2.01 -13.04 -4.15
C MET A 28 -1.18 -14.32 -4.20
N TRP A 29 -0.13 -14.30 -5.01
CA TRP A 29 0.82 -15.41 -5.11
C TRP A 29 1.99 -15.22 -4.14
N GLN A 30 2.27 -16.27 -3.36
CA GLN A 30 3.40 -16.28 -2.42
C GLN A 30 4.74 -16.21 -3.15
N GLY A 31 5.70 -15.50 -2.56
CA GLY A 31 7.05 -15.36 -3.09
C GLY A 31 7.14 -14.50 -4.36
N THR A 32 6.05 -13.83 -4.75
CA THR A 32 6.02 -12.95 -5.92
C THR A 32 6.21 -11.49 -5.55
N VAL A 33 6.39 -10.66 -6.57
CA VAL A 33 6.45 -9.21 -6.42
C VAL A 33 5.16 -8.63 -5.81
N GLU A 34 4.00 -9.27 -6.01
CA GLU A 34 2.71 -8.82 -5.47
C GLU A 34 2.72 -8.83 -3.93
N GLN A 35 3.26 -9.89 -3.34
CA GLN A 35 3.43 -10.01 -1.89
C GLN A 35 4.34 -8.92 -1.34
N LYS A 36 5.52 -8.74 -1.96
CA LYS A 36 6.48 -7.71 -1.54
C LYS A 36 5.91 -6.29 -1.66
N ILE A 37 5.09 -6.03 -2.68
CA ILE A 37 4.42 -4.74 -2.88
C ILE A 37 3.38 -4.49 -1.79
N MET A 38 2.65 -5.51 -1.34
CA MET A 38 1.67 -5.37 -0.24
C MET A 38 2.36 -5.09 1.10
N GLU A 39 3.40 -5.86 1.43
CA GLU A 39 4.23 -5.64 2.63
C GLU A 39 4.86 -4.23 2.64
N MET A 40 5.29 -3.74 1.48
CA MET A 40 5.81 -2.38 1.36
C MET A 40 4.73 -1.32 1.57
N GLN A 41 3.51 -1.54 1.07
CA GLN A 41 2.41 -0.60 1.26
C GLN A 41 2.03 -0.47 2.73
N GLU A 42 1.97 -1.58 3.47
CA GLU A 42 1.72 -1.59 4.92
C GLU A 42 2.80 -0.80 5.68
N LYS A 43 4.08 -1.01 5.32
CA LYS A 43 5.19 -0.23 5.89
C LYS A 43 5.10 1.27 5.56
N LYS A 44 4.67 1.61 4.33
CA LYS A 44 4.52 3.00 3.90
C LYS A 44 3.36 3.70 4.57
N ASP A 45 2.23 3.04 4.81
CA ASP A 45 1.10 3.63 5.52
C ASP A 45 1.45 3.95 6.99
N TRP A 46 2.24 3.07 7.63
CA TRP A 46 2.80 3.34 8.95
C TRP A 46 3.73 4.57 8.96
N LEU A 47 4.61 4.69 7.97
CA LEU A 47 5.50 5.84 7.82
C LEU A 47 4.77 7.12 7.40
N GLY A 48 3.68 7.03 6.64
CA GLY A 48 2.87 8.19 6.27
C GLY A 48 2.16 8.84 7.45
N LYS A 49 1.90 8.07 8.51
CA LYS A 49 1.21 8.53 9.72
C LYS A 49 2.17 9.03 10.81
N ALA A 50 3.44 8.65 10.81
CA ALA A 50 4.31 8.82 11.99
C ALA A 50 5.44 9.90 11.91
N PRO A 51 6.18 10.16 10.80
CA PRO A 51 7.23 11.20 10.85
C PRO A 51 7.46 12.06 9.59
N MET A 52 6.62 12.00 8.54
CA MET A 52 6.93 12.67 7.26
C MET A 52 7.06 14.20 7.30
N MET A 53 6.69 14.86 8.41
CA MET A 53 6.86 16.30 8.58
C MET A 53 8.31 16.77 8.83
N ARG A 54 9.32 15.88 8.88
CA ARG A 54 10.71 16.23 9.24
C ARG A 54 11.81 15.76 8.29
N MET A 55 11.49 15.17 7.14
CA MET A 55 12.50 14.66 6.20
C MET A 55 12.70 15.60 5.02
N GLU A 56 13.95 15.82 4.62
CA GLU A 56 14.30 16.57 3.42
C GLU A 56 14.01 15.75 2.14
N ALA A 57 13.84 16.42 1.00
CA ALA A 57 13.44 15.78 -0.26
C ALA A 57 14.41 14.68 -0.72
N ASP A 58 15.71 14.86 -0.48
CA ASP A 58 16.75 13.90 -0.86
C ASP A 58 16.71 12.62 -0.01
N GLU A 59 16.47 12.75 1.30
CA GLU A 59 16.31 11.60 2.20
C GLU A 59 15.08 10.75 1.84
N LEU A 60 13.99 11.43 1.45
CA LEU A 60 12.77 10.77 0.97
C LEU A 60 13.04 10.01 -0.34
N LEU A 61 13.81 10.60 -1.24
CA LEU A 61 14.19 9.96 -2.51
C LEU A 61 15.06 8.73 -2.26
N GLU A 62 16.07 8.82 -1.41
CA GLU A 62 16.92 7.67 -1.06
C GLU A 62 16.12 6.55 -0.42
N MET A 63 15.24 6.87 0.53
CA MET A 63 14.36 5.87 1.15
C MET A 63 13.48 5.19 0.09
N ARG A 64 12.91 5.95 -0.84
CA ARG A 64 12.07 5.43 -1.92
C ARG A 64 12.86 4.50 -2.85
N LEU A 65 14.08 4.87 -3.23
CA LEU A 65 14.97 4.06 -4.07
C LEU A 65 15.38 2.75 -3.35
N ARG A 66 15.68 2.83 -2.06
CA ARG A 66 16.00 1.66 -1.22
C ARG A 66 14.85 0.67 -1.19
N LEU A 67 13.63 1.15 -0.98
CA LEU A 67 12.43 0.32 -1.01
C LEU A 67 12.21 -0.33 -2.38
N PHE A 68 12.36 0.42 -3.47
CA PHE A 68 12.24 -0.16 -4.82
C PHE A 68 13.25 -1.28 -5.08
N ARG A 69 14.48 -1.14 -4.60
CA ARG A 69 15.51 -2.18 -4.76
C ARG A 69 15.11 -3.50 -4.10
N THR A 70 14.42 -3.45 -2.95
CA THR A 70 13.98 -4.67 -2.23
C THR A 70 12.91 -5.49 -2.97
N LEU A 71 12.20 -4.91 -3.94
CA LEU A 71 11.19 -5.63 -4.72
C LEU A 71 11.79 -6.71 -5.61
N PHE A 72 12.97 -6.47 -6.16
CA PHE A 72 13.57 -7.30 -7.21
C PHE A 72 14.79 -8.11 -6.75
N VAL A 73 15.30 -7.85 -5.55
CA VAL A 73 16.34 -8.69 -4.95
C VAL A 73 15.67 -9.92 -4.33
N ARG A 74 16.23 -11.10 -4.61
CA ARG A 74 15.77 -12.38 -4.02
C ARG A 74 16.07 -12.41 -2.53
#